data_AF-A0A944Q259-F1
#
_entry.id   AF-A0A944Q259-F1
#
_cell.length_a   1.000
_cell.length_b   1.000
_cell.length_c   1.000
_cell.angle_alpha   90.00
_cell.angle_beta   90.00
_cell.angle_gamma   90.00
#
_symmetry.space_group_name_H-M   'P 1'
#
loop_
_entity.id
_entity.type
_entity.pdbx_description
1 polymer ?
#
loop_
_entity_poly.entity_id
_entity_poly.type
_entity_poly.pdbx_seq_one_letter_code
_entity_poly.pdbx_strand_id
1 'polypeptide(L)'
;MSNDGTPEWGSPGADRRQGDAQQQPQHPGGQPGQYEPSGQDGQSPQYGQSPQYGQPPQYGQAPQAGQQPYGYPDQYNQQPYGQPYPQYGQQIPVGPDGKPPLWAPWYGIGFLDAFIRFFKKYAQFDGRASRSEYWYWVLANGIVTTVLIGGYSATMISWAVSAGRTDAYGNVTSVTSAPPAIAFVLLGLWFLWWLATIVPTLALGWRRLHDANLSGALWLISLVTGIAGIVFGLLSPNPAGAQYDRPVAR
;
A
#
# COMPACT_ATOMS: atom_id res chain seq x y z
N MET A 1 18.68 -75.03 20.89
CA MET A 1 17.21 -74.87 20.72
C MET A 1 16.91 -73.43 21.10
N SER A 2 16.73 -72.62 20.06
CA SER A 2 16.40 -71.19 20.08
C SER A 2 14.90 -71.01 20.33
N ASN A 3 14.55 -70.05 21.19
CA ASN A 3 13.27 -69.35 21.44
C ASN A 3 13.49 -68.58 22.76
N ASP A 4 12.94 -67.41 23.08
CA ASP A 4 12.26 -66.33 22.38
C ASP A 4 12.02 -65.24 23.45
N GLY A 5 11.95 -63.97 23.02
CA GLY A 5 11.00 -62.99 23.55
C GLY A 5 11.27 -62.31 24.89
N THR A 6 11.81 -61.09 24.83
CA THR A 6 11.60 -60.03 25.83
C THR A 6 10.42 -59.13 25.44
N PRO A 7 9.60 -58.61 26.39
CA PRO A 7 8.42 -57.80 26.10
C PRO A 7 8.71 -56.28 26.04
N GLU A 8 8.11 -55.59 25.07
CA GLU A 8 8.08 -54.12 24.96
C GLU A 8 6.65 -53.61 25.26
N TRP A 9 6.57 -52.56 26.08
CA TRP A 9 5.36 -51.94 26.62
C TRP A 9 4.89 -50.75 25.78
N GLY A 10 3.58 -50.58 25.58
CA GLY A 10 2.96 -49.26 25.31
C GLY A 10 1.74 -49.22 24.38
N SER A 11 0.53 -49.29 24.96
CA SER A 11 -0.81 -49.06 24.36
C SER A 11 -1.16 -47.56 24.18
N PRO A 12 -2.44 -47.16 23.96
CA PRO A 12 -3.38 -47.32 22.81
C PRO A 12 -3.87 -45.91 22.30
N GLY A 13 -4.72 -45.66 21.31
CA GLY A 13 -5.67 -46.40 20.47
C GLY A 13 -6.71 -45.39 19.93
N ALA A 14 -7.35 -45.65 18.78
CA ALA A 14 -8.55 -44.94 18.34
C ALA A 14 -9.38 -45.85 17.41
N ASP A 15 -10.47 -46.38 17.96
CA ASP A 15 -11.46 -47.22 17.28
C ASP A 15 -12.50 -46.39 16.52
N ARG A 16 -12.89 -46.92 15.35
CA ARG A 16 -14.08 -46.58 14.57
C ARG A 16 -15.12 -47.69 14.76
N ARG A 17 -16.42 -47.36 14.88
CA ARG A 17 -17.54 -48.11 14.26
C ARG A 17 -18.93 -47.45 14.46
N GLN A 18 -19.70 -47.47 13.37
CA GLN A 18 -21.17 -47.30 13.21
C GLN A 18 -21.92 -48.48 13.87
N GLY A 19 -23.23 -48.56 14.12
CA GLY A 19 -24.45 -47.83 13.75
C GLY A 19 -25.68 -48.63 14.28
N ASP A 20 -26.89 -48.32 13.79
CA ASP A 20 -28.21 -48.99 13.95
C ASP A 20 -29.11 -48.50 15.12
N ALA A 21 -30.46 -48.44 15.06
CA ALA A 21 -31.52 -48.31 14.05
C ALA A 21 -32.89 -48.39 14.80
N GLN A 22 -33.93 -47.66 14.34
CA GLN A 22 -35.39 -48.03 14.39
C GLN A 22 -36.14 -47.98 15.76
N GLN A 23 -37.44 -47.64 15.94
CA GLN A 23 -38.65 -47.45 15.11
C GLN A 23 -39.79 -46.73 15.93
N GLN A 24 -40.78 -46.15 15.23
CA GLN A 24 -42.06 -45.45 15.59
C GLN A 24 -43.11 -46.33 16.38
N PRO A 25 -44.42 -45.98 16.68
CA PRO A 25 -45.36 -44.98 16.05
C PRO A 25 -46.54 -44.35 16.91
N GLN A 26 -47.36 -43.51 16.22
CA GLN A 26 -48.84 -43.28 16.33
C GLN A 26 -49.44 -41.94 16.88
N HIS A 27 -50.39 -41.42 16.06
CA HIS A 27 -51.31 -40.24 16.01
C HIS A 27 -52.35 -40.03 17.18
N PRO A 28 -53.40 -39.14 17.14
CA PRO A 28 -53.70 -37.85 16.42
C PRO A 28 -54.39 -36.71 17.27
N GLY A 29 -54.46 -35.47 16.73
CA GLY A 29 -55.65 -34.57 16.72
C GLY A 29 -55.99 -33.61 17.90
N GLY A 30 -56.33 -32.34 17.59
CA GLY A 30 -57.21 -31.47 18.40
C GLY A 30 -56.79 -29.99 18.65
N GLN A 31 -57.53 -29.02 18.10
CA GLN A 31 -57.68 -27.61 18.59
C GLN A 31 -58.73 -27.56 19.74
N PRO A 32 -59.15 -26.41 20.36
CA PRO A 32 -58.76 -24.98 20.29
C PRO A 32 -58.59 -24.30 21.69
N GLY A 33 -58.27 -22.99 21.73
CA GLY A 33 -58.55 -22.16 22.93
C GLY A 33 -57.74 -20.87 23.07
N GLN A 34 -58.37 -19.73 22.76
CA GLN A 34 -57.93 -18.37 23.08
C GLN A 34 -57.90 -18.15 24.59
N TYR A 35 -56.95 -17.36 25.13
CA TYR A 35 -57.09 -16.31 26.17
C TYR A 35 -55.72 -15.65 26.39
N GLU A 36 -55.54 -14.40 25.95
CA GLU A 36 -54.60 -13.42 26.53
C GLU A 36 -55.30 -12.77 27.74
N PRO A 37 -54.61 -12.34 28.82
CA PRO A 37 -53.73 -11.15 28.72
C PRO A 37 -52.55 -11.02 29.71
N SER A 38 -51.72 -10.02 29.42
CA SER A 38 -50.95 -9.16 30.34
C SER A 38 -49.65 -9.69 30.96
N GLY A 39 -48.62 -8.83 30.91
CA GLY A 39 -47.58 -8.75 31.93
C GLY A 39 -46.17 -9.03 31.42
N GLN A 40 -45.45 -7.94 31.15
CA GLN A 40 -44.00 -7.89 30.94
C GLN A 40 -43.23 -8.66 32.02
N ASP A 41 -42.37 -9.59 31.60
CA ASP A 41 -41.11 -9.89 32.26
C ASP A 41 -40.09 -10.36 31.21
N GLY A 42 -38.86 -9.89 31.38
CA GLY A 42 -37.85 -9.85 30.32
C GLY A 42 -37.27 -11.20 29.89
N GLN A 43 -36.60 -11.18 28.73
CA GLN A 43 -35.54 -12.13 28.40
C GLN A 43 -34.69 -11.64 27.21
N SER A 44 -33.38 -11.59 27.48
CA SER A 44 -32.19 -11.66 26.60
C SER A 44 -32.36 -11.89 25.09
N PRO A 45 -31.67 -11.13 24.21
CA PRO A 45 -31.59 -11.42 22.78
C PRO A 45 -30.67 -12.60 22.46
N GLN A 46 -31.26 -13.55 21.74
CA GLN A 46 -30.68 -14.74 21.13
C GLN A 46 -29.77 -14.38 19.94
N TYR A 47 -28.56 -14.92 19.93
CA TYR A 47 -27.63 -14.85 18.79
C TYR A 47 -28.15 -15.68 17.60
N GLY A 48 -28.11 -15.08 16.41
CA GLY A 48 -28.05 -15.81 15.13
C GLY A 48 -28.98 -15.27 14.05
N GLN A 49 -28.42 -14.51 13.09
CA GLN A 49 -28.81 -14.51 11.68
C GLN A 49 -27.79 -13.73 10.83
N SER A 50 -27.24 -14.39 9.82
CA SER A 50 -26.27 -13.90 8.84
C SER A 50 -26.95 -13.21 7.65
N PRO A 51 -26.48 -12.05 7.14
CA PRO A 51 -27.00 -11.47 5.91
C PRO A 51 -26.31 -12.02 4.65
N GLN A 52 -27.13 -12.67 3.83
CA GLN A 52 -27.17 -12.81 2.38
C GLN A 52 -26.17 -11.94 1.55
N TYR A 53 -25.31 -12.61 0.77
CA TYR A 53 -24.41 -12.00 -0.22
C TYR A 53 -25.19 -11.35 -1.38
N GLY A 54 -25.05 -10.03 -1.50
CA GLY A 54 -25.46 -9.23 -2.65
C GLY A 54 -24.28 -8.93 -3.58
N GLN A 55 -24.54 -9.09 -4.88
CA GLN A 55 -23.75 -8.97 -6.12
C GLN A 55 -22.55 -8.00 -6.21
N PRO A 56 -21.55 -8.27 -7.09
CA PRO A 56 -20.38 -7.41 -7.30
C PRO A 56 -20.70 -6.15 -8.14
N PRO A 57 -20.07 -4.99 -7.88
CA PRO A 57 -20.16 -3.83 -8.76
C PRO A 57 -19.44 -4.07 -10.09
N GLN A 58 -20.13 -3.81 -11.21
CA GLN A 58 -19.55 -3.74 -12.55
C GLN A 58 -18.47 -2.64 -12.61
N TYR A 59 -17.30 -2.99 -13.17
CA TYR A 59 -16.28 -2.02 -13.55
C TYR A 59 -16.80 -1.14 -14.70
N GLY A 60 -17.13 0.11 -14.36
CA GLY A 60 -17.44 1.17 -15.31
C GLY A 60 -16.23 1.54 -16.16
N GLN A 61 -16.48 1.69 -17.45
CA GLN A 61 -15.57 1.86 -18.57
C GLN A 61 -14.70 3.12 -18.49
N ALA A 62 -13.49 3.04 -19.05
CA ALA A 62 -12.64 4.19 -19.35
C ALA A 62 -13.33 5.13 -20.37
N PRO A 63 -13.34 6.46 -20.18
CA PRO A 63 -13.81 7.36 -21.22
C PRO A 63 -12.81 7.39 -22.37
N GLN A 64 -13.27 6.94 -23.54
CA GLN A 64 -12.60 7.08 -24.82
C GLN A 64 -12.24 8.55 -25.09
N ALA A 65 -11.03 8.76 -25.58
CA ALA A 65 -10.65 9.99 -26.22
C ALA A 65 -11.44 10.17 -27.53
N GLY A 66 -12.13 11.30 -27.66
CA GLY A 66 -12.52 11.84 -28.96
C GLY A 66 -13.97 12.28 -29.07
N GLN A 67 -14.10 13.57 -29.40
CA GLN A 67 -15.07 14.16 -30.33
C GLN A 67 -16.33 14.89 -29.79
N GLN A 68 -16.30 16.23 -29.97
CA GLN A 68 -17.38 17.13 -30.48
C GLN A 68 -18.25 17.90 -29.45
N PRO A 69 -18.96 19.01 -29.82
CA PRO A 69 -18.69 20.10 -30.77
C PRO A 69 -19.00 21.53 -30.19
N TYR A 70 -18.80 22.54 -31.03
CA TYR A 70 -18.84 24.00 -30.85
C TYR A 70 -20.18 24.64 -30.38
N GLY A 71 -20.12 25.74 -29.61
CA GLY A 71 -21.18 26.78 -29.53
C GLY A 71 -21.33 27.51 -28.19
N TYR A 72 -21.09 28.83 -28.15
CA TYR A 72 -21.59 29.73 -27.10
C TYR A 72 -22.10 31.03 -27.76
N PRO A 73 -23.15 31.64 -27.19
CA PRO A 73 -22.98 33.03 -26.78
C PRO A 73 -23.57 33.37 -25.39
N ASP A 74 -22.79 34.17 -24.67
CA ASP A 74 -23.09 35.33 -23.81
C ASP A 74 -24.13 35.35 -22.66
N GLN A 75 -23.71 36.15 -21.67
CA GLN A 75 -24.46 37.18 -20.91
C GLN A 75 -24.98 36.88 -19.49
N TYR A 76 -24.28 37.52 -18.53
CA TYR A 76 -24.71 38.17 -17.28
C TYR A 76 -25.85 37.54 -16.44
N ASN A 77 -25.55 37.14 -15.19
CA ASN A 77 -26.36 37.60 -14.06
C ASN A 77 -25.58 37.63 -12.73
N GLN A 78 -25.98 38.58 -11.88
CA GLN A 78 -25.34 39.05 -10.66
C GLN A 78 -25.64 38.17 -9.42
N GLN A 79 -24.79 38.31 -8.39
CA GLN A 79 -24.77 37.71 -7.03
C GLN A 79 -26.12 37.88 -6.25
N PRO A 80 -26.50 37.09 -5.20
CA PRO A 80 -25.87 37.12 -3.86
C PRO A 80 -26.00 35.88 -2.91
N TYR A 81 -25.07 35.80 -1.94
CA TYR A 81 -25.07 35.05 -0.65
C TYR A 81 -25.58 33.59 -0.56
N GLY A 82 -24.62 32.68 -0.32
CA GLY A 82 -24.82 31.35 0.25
C GLY A 82 -23.51 30.56 0.27
N GLN A 83 -22.87 30.40 1.44
CA GLN A 83 -21.81 29.40 1.62
C GLN A 83 -22.47 28.04 1.80
N PRO A 84 -22.19 27.05 0.95
CA PRO A 84 -21.76 25.76 1.51
C PRO A 84 -20.78 24.99 0.58
N TYR A 85 -19.62 24.63 1.13
CA TYR A 85 -18.59 23.71 0.58
C TYR A 85 -17.75 24.19 -0.64
N PRO A 86 -16.40 24.11 -0.58
CA PRO A 86 -15.58 24.33 -1.77
C PRO A 86 -15.81 23.21 -2.79
N GLN A 87 -16.06 23.66 -4.02
CA GLN A 87 -16.41 22.91 -5.21
C GLN A 87 -15.43 21.76 -5.52
N TYR A 88 -15.86 20.53 -5.26
CA TYR A 88 -15.16 19.30 -5.69
C TYR A 88 -15.29 19.11 -7.20
N GLY A 89 -14.33 19.63 -7.95
CA GLY A 89 -14.32 19.48 -9.42
C GLY A 89 -13.55 20.55 -10.19
N GLN A 90 -12.68 21.32 -9.53
CA GLN A 90 -11.81 22.26 -10.25
C GLN A 90 -10.95 21.48 -11.25
N GLN A 91 -11.21 21.70 -12.54
CA GLN A 91 -10.40 21.19 -13.62
C GLN A 91 -8.99 21.74 -13.41
N ILE A 92 -8.02 20.86 -13.20
CA ILE A 92 -6.62 21.26 -13.00
C ILE A 92 -6.22 22.08 -14.23
N PRO A 93 -5.84 23.35 -14.10
CA PRO A 93 -5.47 24.17 -15.24
C PRO A 93 -4.29 23.50 -15.96
N VAL A 94 -4.49 22.99 -17.16
CA VAL A 94 -3.42 22.35 -17.93
C VAL A 94 -2.73 23.44 -18.73
N GLY A 95 -1.40 23.54 -18.62
CA GLY A 95 -0.64 24.51 -19.40
C GLY A 95 -0.72 24.23 -20.91
N PRO A 96 -0.28 25.17 -21.76
CA PRO A 96 -0.25 24.99 -23.22
C PRO A 96 0.42 23.69 -23.68
N ASP A 97 1.38 23.19 -22.89
CA ASP A 97 2.13 21.96 -23.11
C ASP A 97 1.37 20.66 -22.72
N GLY A 98 0.13 20.74 -22.24
CA GLY A 98 -0.59 19.56 -21.71
C GLY A 98 -0.14 19.14 -20.29
N LYS A 99 0.72 19.93 -19.63
CA LYS A 99 1.32 19.60 -18.34
C LYS A 99 0.58 20.28 -17.19
N PRO A 100 0.21 19.57 -16.11
CA PRO A 100 -0.36 20.19 -14.93
C PRO A 100 0.70 21.02 -14.18
N PRO A 101 0.28 22.12 -13.52
CA PRO A 101 1.17 22.98 -12.76
C PRO A 101 1.81 22.21 -11.61
N LEU A 102 2.94 22.69 -11.10
CA LEU A 102 3.73 21.95 -10.12
C LEU A 102 2.97 21.62 -8.83
N TRP A 103 2.03 22.45 -8.38
CA TRP A 103 1.24 22.19 -7.16
C TRP A 103 0.20 21.07 -7.36
N ALA A 104 -0.26 20.84 -8.59
CA ALA A 104 -1.29 19.86 -8.90
C ALA A 104 -0.71 18.45 -9.10
N PRO A 105 -1.50 17.39 -8.85
CA PRO A 105 -1.06 16.02 -9.11
C PRO A 105 -1.05 15.71 -10.62
N TRP A 106 0.00 15.07 -11.12
CA TRP A 106 0.05 14.59 -12.51
C TRP A 106 -0.28 13.10 -12.60
N TYR A 107 -1.54 12.79 -12.90
CA TYR A 107 -1.99 11.42 -13.13
C TYR A 107 -1.49 10.90 -14.48
N GLY A 108 -0.87 9.72 -14.49
CA GLY A 108 -0.35 9.11 -15.73
C GLY A 108 0.95 9.72 -16.26
N ILE A 109 1.68 10.46 -15.41
CA ILE A 109 3.01 10.99 -15.74
C ILE A 109 3.96 9.87 -16.19
N GLY A 110 4.84 10.13 -17.15
CA GLY A 110 5.91 9.19 -17.53
C GLY A 110 7.06 9.13 -16.52
N PHE A 111 7.89 8.09 -16.60
CA PHE A 111 9.03 7.90 -15.69
C PHE A 111 9.99 9.10 -15.64
N LEU A 112 10.47 9.57 -16.80
CA LEU A 112 11.43 10.66 -16.88
C LEU A 112 10.83 11.99 -16.38
N ASP A 113 9.58 12.27 -16.73
CA ASP A 113 8.88 13.46 -16.24
C ASP A 113 8.70 13.44 -14.73
N ALA A 114 8.39 12.28 -14.14
CA ALA A 114 8.29 12.11 -12.69
C ALA A 114 9.64 12.36 -12.01
N PHE A 115 10.72 11.81 -12.56
CA PHE A 115 12.08 12.02 -12.04
C PHE A 115 12.48 13.50 -12.08
N ILE A 116 12.24 14.19 -13.19
CA ILE A 116 12.54 15.62 -13.31
C ILE A 116 11.63 16.46 -12.39
N ARG A 117 10.33 16.13 -12.32
CA ARG A 117 9.35 16.82 -11.48
C ARG A 117 9.65 16.64 -9.99
N PHE A 118 10.23 15.51 -9.60
CA PHE A 118 10.70 15.26 -8.24
C PHE A 118 11.73 16.29 -7.79
N PHE A 119 12.82 16.46 -8.56
CA PHE A 119 13.85 17.47 -8.25
C PHE A 119 13.35 18.91 -8.41
N LYS A 120 12.38 19.17 -9.28
CA LYS A 120 11.73 20.49 -9.36
C LYS A 120 10.93 20.83 -8.10
N LYS A 121 10.40 19.83 -7.39
CA LYS A 121 9.63 19.98 -6.14
C LYS A 121 10.45 19.53 -4.92
N TYR A 122 11.73 19.95 -4.87
CA TYR A 122 12.72 19.43 -3.94
C TYR A 122 12.34 19.62 -2.46
N ALA A 123 11.99 20.83 -2.04
CA ALA A 123 11.60 21.14 -0.67
C ALA A 123 10.16 21.69 -0.59
N GLN A 124 9.31 21.27 -1.54
CA GLN A 124 7.92 21.72 -1.63
C GLN A 124 6.99 20.72 -0.92
N PHE A 125 6.45 21.11 0.23
CA PHE A 125 5.56 20.28 1.06
C PHE A 125 4.07 20.56 0.82
N ASP A 126 3.73 21.61 0.08
CA ASP A 126 2.38 21.93 -0.36
C ASP A 126 2.00 21.27 -1.69
N GLY A 127 0.70 21.26 -1.97
CA GLY A 127 0.12 20.60 -3.13
C GLY A 127 0.03 19.09 -2.96
N ARG A 128 -0.21 18.41 -4.09
CA ARG A 128 -0.43 16.97 -4.16
C ARG A 128 0.59 16.28 -5.05
N ALA A 129 0.69 14.97 -4.88
CA ALA A 129 1.47 14.09 -5.74
C ALA A 129 0.64 12.85 -6.06
N SER A 130 0.55 12.50 -7.34
CA SER A 130 -0.21 11.33 -7.78
C SER A 130 0.50 10.02 -7.40
N ARG A 131 -0.23 8.90 -7.48
CA ARG A 131 0.35 7.55 -7.35
C ARG A 131 1.51 7.30 -8.31
N SER A 132 1.37 7.72 -9.58
CA SER A 132 2.40 7.52 -10.59
C SER A 132 3.66 8.35 -10.31
N GLU A 133 3.53 9.60 -9.85
CA GLU A 133 4.67 10.41 -9.41
C GLU A 133 5.45 9.71 -8.28
N TYR A 134 4.72 9.17 -7.30
CA TYR A 134 5.32 8.44 -6.18
C TYR A 134 6.04 7.17 -6.61
N TRP A 135 5.38 6.30 -7.38
CA TRP A 135 5.94 4.99 -7.73
C TRP A 135 7.10 5.08 -8.72
N TYR A 136 7.09 6.03 -9.66
CA TYR A 136 8.25 6.23 -10.53
C TYR A 136 9.46 6.76 -9.77
N TRP A 137 9.26 7.60 -8.75
CA TRP A 137 10.35 7.99 -7.86
C TRP A 137 10.88 6.80 -7.06
N VAL A 138 9.99 6.00 -6.44
CA VAL A 138 10.40 4.80 -5.69
C VAL A 138 11.20 3.84 -6.57
N LEU A 139 10.77 3.65 -7.83
CA LEU A 139 11.49 2.85 -8.81
C LEU A 139 12.87 3.44 -9.12
N ALA A 140 12.96 4.73 -9.45
CA ALA A 140 14.22 5.39 -9.77
C ALA A 140 15.22 5.31 -8.59
N ASN A 141 14.75 5.63 -7.38
CA ASN A 141 15.56 5.55 -6.18
C ASN A 141 16.00 4.11 -5.86
N GLY A 142 15.11 3.13 -6.09
CA GLY A 142 15.39 1.71 -5.93
C GLY A 142 16.48 1.23 -6.89
N ILE A 143 16.45 1.64 -8.16
CA ILE A 143 17.48 1.31 -9.15
C ILE A 143 18.83 1.89 -8.72
N VAL A 144 18.91 3.18 -8.42
CA VAL A 144 20.16 3.84 -8.02
C VAL A 144 20.72 3.20 -6.75
N THR A 145 19.87 2.96 -5.75
CA THR A 145 20.26 2.30 -4.50
C THR A 145 20.77 0.88 -4.74
N THR A 146 20.09 0.11 -5.58
CA THR A 146 20.48 -1.27 -5.91
C THR A 146 21.83 -1.33 -6.60
N VAL A 147 22.12 -0.39 -7.52
CA VAL A 147 23.42 -0.33 -8.20
C VAL A 147 24.53 0.00 -7.20
N LEU A 148 24.33 1.00 -6.33
CA LEU A 148 25.36 1.44 -5.39
C LEU A 148 25.60 0.40 -4.27
N ILE A 149 24.55 -0.06 -3.60
CA ILE A 149 24.64 -1.06 -2.52
C ILE A 149 24.98 -2.44 -3.08
N GLY A 150 24.44 -2.82 -4.24
CA GLY A 150 24.74 -4.09 -4.90
C GLY A 150 26.21 -4.13 -5.32
N GLY A 151 26.73 -3.04 -5.89
CA GLY A 151 28.16 -2.90 -6.20
C GLY A 151 29.02 -3.00 -4.95
N TYR A 152 28.70 -2.25 -3.90
CA TYR A 152 29.38 -2.33 -2.60
C TYR A 152 29.37 -3.77 -2.05
N SER A 153 28.19 -4.41 -2.00
CA SER A 153 28.03 -5.76 -1.48
C SER A 153 28.82 -6.78 -2.29
N ALA A 154 28.82 -6.69 -3.62
CA ALA A 154 29.60 -7.58 -4.47
C ALA A 154 31.10 -7.48 -4.18
N THR A 155 31.62 -6.26 -4.00
CA THR A 155 33.04 -6.07 -3.65
C THR A 155 33.38 -6.60 -2.26
N MET A 156 32.49 -6.41 -1.28
CA MET A 156 32.68 -6.89 0.09
C MET A 156 32.56 -8.41 0.22
N ILE A 157 31.61 -9.02 -0.51
CA ILE A 157 31.46 -10.48 -0.57
C ILE A 157 32.70 -11.12 -1.21
N SER A 158 33.16 -10.57 -2.35
CA SER A 158 34.37 -11.07 -3.02
C SER A 158 35.62 -10.99 -2.12
N TRP A 159 35.76 -9.89 -1.37
CA TRP A 159 36.82 -9.72 -0.39
C TRP A 159 36.69 -10.71 0.78
N ALA A 160 35.50 -10.86 1.36
CA ALA A 160 35.25 -11.78 2.47
C ALA A 160 35.50 -13.25 2.10
N VAL A 161 35.08 -13.68 0.91
CA VAL A 161 35.33 -15.04 0.40
C VAL A 161 36.82 -15.28 0.19
N SER A 162 37.58 -14.26 -0.21
CA SER A 162 39.03 -14.39 -0.45
C SER A 162 39.86 -14.47 0.84
N ALA A 163 39.30 -14.06 1.98
CA ALA A 163 40.00 -13.99 3.26
C ALA A 163 40.13 -15.36 3.96
N GLY A 164 39.31 -16.35 3.62
CA GLY A 164 39.36 -17.70 4.19
C GLY A 164 39.66 -18.76 3.13
N ARG A 165 40.94 -19.10 2.92
CA ARG A 165 41.34 -20.22 2.06
C ARG A 165 41.83 -21.38 2.91
N THR A 166 41.40 -22.59 2.59
CA THR A 166 41.89 -23.82 3.22
C THR A 166 42.91 -24.48 2.29
N ASP A 167 44.06 -24.88 2.81
CA ASP A 167 45.06 -25.63 2.05
C ASP A 167 44.65 -27.11 1.88
N ALA A 168 45.47 -27.89 1.15
CA ALA A 168 45.23 -29.31 0.90
C ALA A 168 45.27 -30.19 2.17
N TYR A 169 45.72 -29.64 3.30
CA TYR A 169 45.83 -30.32 4.59
C TYR A 169 44.75 -29.87 5.57
N GLY A 170 43.82 -29.00 5.16
CA GLY A 170 42.73 -28.51 6.00
C GLY A 170 43.10 -27.33 6.90
N ASN A 171 44.29 -26.74 6.74
CA ASN A 171 44.66 -25.55 7.50
C ASN A 171 44.06 -24.30 6.84
N VAL A 172 43.36 -23.49 7.64
CA VAL A 172 42.82 -22.21 7.18
C VAL A 172 43.96 -21.19 7.13
N THR A 173 44.39 -20.84 5.91
CA THR A 173 45.29 -19.71 5.68
C THR A 173 44.45 -18.46 5.54
N SER A 174 44.40 -17.65 6.59
CA SER A 174 43.69 -16.37 6.58
C SER A 174 44.56 -15.31 5.93
N VAL A 175 44.16 -14.79 4.77
CA VAL A 175 44.85 -13.68 4.11
C VAL A 175 44.15 -12.40 4.52
N THR A 176 44.61 -11.74 5.59
CA THR A 176 44.06 -10.47 6.05
C THR A 176 44.63 -9.33 5.20
N SER A 177 43.91 -8.97 4.13
CA SER A 177 44.18 -7.78 3.33
C SER A 177 43.14 -6.70 3.62
N ALA A 178 43.50 -5.43 3.44
CA ALA A 178 42.55 -4.34 3.61
C ALA A 178 41.37 -4.48 2.62
N PRO A 179 40.15 -4.03 2.98
CA PRO A 179 39.02 -3.98 2.05
C PRO A 179 39.36 -3.14 0.81
N PRO A 180 38.78 -3.47 -0.35
CA PRO A 180 39.10 -2.78 -1.60
C PRO A 180 38.63 -1.33 -1.55
N ALA A 181 39.49 -0.38 -1.99
CA ALA A 181 39.20 1.05 -1.96
C ALA A 181 37.87 1.43 -2.65
N ILE A 182 37.51 0.73 -3.73
CA ILE A 182 36.26 0.93 -4.46
C ILE A 182 35.01 0.72 -3.59
N ALA A 183 35.07 -0.16 -2.58
CA ALA A 183 33.95 -0.37 -1.66
C ALA A 183 33.62 0.92 -0.89
N PHE A 184 34.64 1.64 -0.40
CA PHE A 184 34.45 2.90 0.31
C PHE A 184 33.93 4.01 -0.61
N VAL A 185 34.36 4.03 -1.87
CA VAL A 185 33.83 4.97 -2.87
C VAL A 185 32.35 4.71 -3.12
N LEU A 186 31.95 3.45 -3.34
CA LEU A 186 30.54 3.08 -3.55
C LEU A 186 29.67 3.38 -2.32
N LEU A 187 30.19 3.11 -1.12
CA LEU A 187 29.52 3.44 0.14
C LEU A 187 29.35 4.96 0.31
N GLY A 188 30.40 5.74 0.01
CA GLY A 188 30.37 7.20 0.07
C GLY A 188 29.38 7.79 -0.94
N LEU A 189 29.35 7.29 -2.17
CA LEU A 189 28.38 7.71 -3.19
C LEU A 189 26.94 7.37 -2.79
N TRP A 190 26.71 6.19 -2.22
CA TRP A 190 25.40 5.82 -1.69
C TRP A 190 24.96 6.77 -0.58
N PHE A 191 25.87 7.11 0.35
CA PHE A 191 25.57 8.04 1.44
C PHE A 191 25.25 9.46 0.92
N LEU A 192 26.03 9.96 -0.05
CA LEU A 192 25.76 11.24 -0.69
C LEU A 192 24.43 11.26 -1.44
N TRP A 193 24.10 10.18 -2.16
CA TRP A 193 22.81 10.03 -2.82
C TRP A 193 21.65 10.06 -1.80
N TRP A 194 21.79 9.33 -0.69
CA TRP A 194 20.81 9.33 0.39
C TRP A 194 20.60 10.73 0.98
N LEU A 195 21.67 11.48 1.25
CA LEU A 195 21.59 12.86 1.73
C LEU A 195 20.92 13.79 0.71
N ALA A 196 21.25 13.66 -0.58
CA ALA A 196 20.66 14.47 -1.64
C ALA A 196 19.17 14.19 -1.85
N THR A 197 18.67 13.02 -1.42
CA THR A 197 17.32 12.57 -1.74
C THR A 197 16.39 12.49 -0.52
N ILE A 198 16.92 12.63 0.71
CA ILE A 198 16.12 12.55 1.93
C ILE A 198 15.03 13.62 1.99
N VAL A 199 15.38 14.89 1.76
CA VAL A 199 14.45 16.03 1.79
C VAL A 199 13.39 15.91 0.69
N PRO A 200 13.73 15.68 -0.59
CA PRO A 200 12.71 15.58 -1.62
C PRO A 200 11.86 14.31 -1.53
N THR A 201 12.38 13.21 -0.97
CA THR A 201 11.57 12.02 -0.68
C THR A 201 10.54 12.31 0.40
N LEU A 202 10.93 13.01 1.47
CA LEU A 202 10.00 13.49 2.49
C LEU A 202 8.93 14.41 1.90
N ALA A 203 9.33 15.37 1.08
CA ALA A 203 8.42 16.30 0.42
C ALA A 203 7.42 15.58 -0.50
N LEU A 204 7.87 14.58 -1.27
CA LEU A 204 6.99 13.76 -2.11
C LEU A 204 6.01 12.94 -1.28
N GLY A 205 6.48 12.29 -0.22
CA GLY A 205 5.66 11.51 0.69
C GLY A 205 4.58 12.34 1.37
N TRP A 206 4.95 13.54 1.81
CA TRP A 206 4.04 14.53 2.37
C TRP A 206 2.90 14.89 1.41
N ARG A 207 3.27 15.25 0.17
CA ARG A 207 2.31 15.57 -0.91
C ARG A 207 1.45 14.38 -1.33
N ARG A 208 1.98 13.16 -1.22
CA ARG A 208 1.26 11.93 -1.53
C ARG A 208 0.11 11.69 -0.53
N LEU A 209 0.32 12.02 0.73
CA LEU A 209 -0.73 11.93 1.75
C LEU A 209 -1.79 13.02 1.58
N HIS A 210 -1.39 14.23 1.19
CA HIS A 210 -2.35 15.28 0.81
C HIS A 210 -3.28 14.83 -0.31
N ASP A 211 -2.77 14.05 -1.28
CA ASP A 211 -3.59 13.49 -2.36
C ASP A 211 -4.66 12.50 -1.85
N ALA A 212 -4.40 11.81 -0.75
CA ALA A 212 -5.36 10.94 -0.05
C ALA A 212 -6.18 11.68 1.02
N ASN A 213 -6.11 13.02 1.08
CA ASN A 213 -6.73 13.85 2.10
C ASN A 213 -6.24 13.58 3.55
N LEU A 214 -4.99 13.16 3.71
CA LEU A 214 -4.36 12.90 5.00
C LEU A 214 -3.31 13.96 5.34
N SER A 215 -3.01 14.12 6.63
CA SER A 215 -1.92 14.97 7.10
C SER A 215 -0.59 14.45 6.57
N GLY A 216 0.20 15.32 5.92
CA GLY A 216 1.50 14.93 5.40
C GLY A 216 2.51 14.46 6.46
N ALA A 217 2.36 14.91 7.71
CA ALA A 217 3.21 14.47 8.82
C ALA A 217 3.09 12.97 9.12
N LEU A 218 1.96 12.34 8.79
CA LEU A 218 1.79 10.89 8.96
C LEU A 218 2.79 10.09 8.11
N TRP A 219 3.36 10.69 7.07
CA TRP A 219 4.36 10.03 6.23
C TRP A 219 5.62 9.69 7.01
N LEU A 220 5.94 10.44 8.08
CA LEU A 220 7.11 10.20 8.93
C LEU A 220 7.09 8.81 9.60
N ILE A 221 5.91 8.20 9.76
CA ILE A 221 5.77 6.82 10.25
C ILE A 221 6.50 5.82 9.33
N SER A 222 6.60 6.13 8.03
CA SER A 222 7.33 5.34 7.05
C SER A 222 8.83 5.28 7.33
N LEU A 223 9.41 6.27 8.03
CA LEU A 223 10.83 6.28 8.35
C LEU A 223 11.21 5.21 9.37
N VAL A 224 10.26 4.83 10.24
CA VAL A 224 10.48 3.82 11.28
C VAL A 224 10.13 2.42 10.77
N THR A 225 9.03 2.30 10.00
CA THR A 225 8.47 0.99 9.64
C THR A 225 8.77 0.54 8.21
N GLY A 226 9.13 1.46 7.30
CA GLY A 226 9.31 1.22 5.88
C GLY A 226 8.02 0.86 5.13
N ILE A 227 7.28 -0.14 5.62
CA ILE A 227 6.05 -0.66 5.05
C ILE A 227 4.93 0.38 4.96
N ALA A 228 4.87 1.34 5.90
CA ALA A 228 3.91 2.43 5.82
C ALA A 228 4.09 3.27 4.55
N GLY A 229 5.32 3.40 4.03
CA GLY A 229 5.58 4.07 2.76
C GLY A 229 4.95 3.35 1.57
N ILE A 230 4.93 2.02 1.58
CA ILE A 230 4.24 1.22 0.55
C ILE A 230 2.73 1.42 0.66
N VAL A 231 2.18 1.29 1.87
CA VAL A 231 0.74 1.46 2.12
C VAL A 231 0.27 2.85 1.68
N PHE A 232 0.97 3.91 2.08
CA PHE A 232 0.68 5.28 1.68
C PHE A 232 0.81 5.49 0.16
N GLY A 233 1.76 4.82 -0.49
CA GLY A 233 1.88 4.80 -1.94
C GLY A 233 0.65 4.23 -2.66
N LEU A 234 -0.01 3.24 -2.06
CA LEU A 234 -1.18 2.54 -2.63
C LEU A 234 -2.53 3.22 -2.35
N LEU A 235 -2.62 4.18 -1.41
CA LEU A 235 -3.89 4.84 -1.06
C LEU A 235 -4.64 5.43 -2.26
N SER A 236 -5.96 5.42 -2.28
CA SER A 236 -6.71 6.07 -3.38
C SER A 236 -6.67 7.60 -3.26
N PRO A 237 -6.61 8.32 -4.39
CA PRO A 237 -6.77 9.76 -4.37
C PRO A 237 -8.17 10.11 -3.83
N ASN A 238 -8.26 11.17 -3.04
CA ASN A 238 -9.51 11.68 -2.51
C ASN A 238 -9.74 13.11 -3.06
N PRO A 239 -10.92 13.41 -3.65
CA PRO A 239 -11.26 14.75 -4.10
C PRO A 239 -11.06 15.85 -3.04
N ALA A 240 -11.24 15.52 -1.75
CA ALA A 240 -11.01 16.45 -0.63
C ALA A 240 -9.55 16.86 -0.45
N GLY A 241 -8.60 16.13 -1.04
CA GLY A 241 -7.20 16.50 -1.07
C GLY A 241 -6.95 17.83 -1.82
N ALA A 242 -7.89 18.31 -2.63
CA ALA A 242 -7.79 19.60 -3.31
C ALA A 242 -7.61 20.79 -2.34
N GLN A 243 -7.98 20.64 -1.07
CA GLN A 243 -7.74 21.67 -0.06
C GLN A 243 -6.24 21.99 0.17
N TYR A 244 -5.35 21.05 -0.18
CA TYR A 244 -3.90 21.23 -0.07
C TYR A 244 -3.28 21.88 -1.31
N ASP A 245 -4.07 22.12 -2.35
CA ASP A 245 -3.61 22.79 -3.57
C ASP A 245 -3.34 24.27 -3.29
N ARG A 246 -2.16 24.74 -3.68
CA ARG A 246 -1.78 26.14 -3.58
C ARG A 246 -1.41 26.65 -4.98
N PRO A 247 -2.40 27.09 -5.78
CA PRO A 247 -2.09 27.80 -7.01
C PRO A 247 -1.30 29.06 -6.64
N VAL A 248 -0.07 29.15 -7.13
CA VAL A 248 0.68 30.40 -7.08
C VAL A 248 -0.14 31.45 -7.84
N ALA A 249 -0.63 32.46 -7.12
CA ALA A 249 -1.19 33.65 -7.73
C ALA A 249 -0.09 34.26 -8.61
N ARG A 250 -0.36 34.36 -9.91
CA ARG A 250 0.43 35.20 -10.81
C ARG A 250 0.06 36.66 -10.61
#